data_AF-A0A954FDL8-F1
#
_entry.id   AF-A0A954FDL8-F1
#
_cell.length_a   1.000
_cell.length_b   1.000
_cell.length_c   1.000
_cell.angle_alpha   90.00
_cell.angle_beta   90.00
_cell.angle_gamma   90.00
#
_symmetry.space_group_name_H-M   'P 1'
#
loop_
_entity.id
_entity.type
_entity.pdbx_description
1 polymer ?
#
loop_
_entity_poly.entity_id
_entity_poly.type
_entity_poly.pdbx_seq_one_letter_code
_entity_poly.pdbx_strand_id
1 'polypeptide(L)'
;GHTVVIGGLIEERTSDTRNQVPLLGAIPVIGNAFRQQREITNRTELIVLITPRIVRAEAAQAEGETLKYEGAERLDNFKKSFLPINQVRIVQSHIDRAKKYLRIGNLPKAKEQIKIATRLDKNNIEAIQLKNYIEQALINRNREMIGLPPVSGPEVHAPTLEGAP
;
A
#
# COMPACT_ATOMS: atom_id res chain seq x y z
N GLY A 1 -16.25 -25.94 -15.52
CA GLY A 1 -14.83 -26.14 -15.19
C GLY A 1 -14.37 -25.04 -14.26
N HIS A 2 -13.18 -25.17 -13.68
CA HIS A 2 -12.58 -24.13 -12.83
C HIS A 2 -11.74 -23.18 -13.69
N THR A 3 -11.79 -21.87 -13.40
CA THR A 3 -10.94 -20.88 -14.07
C THR A 3 -9.51 -20.97 -13.55
N VAL A 4 -8.54 -21.00 -14.45
CA VAL A 4 -7.12 -21.05 -14.13
C VAL A 4 -6.42 -19.81 -14.68
N VAL A 5 -5.47 -19.28 -13.91
CA VAL A 5 -4.57 -18.21 -14.34
C VAL A 5 -3.40 -18.84 -15.08
N ILE A 6 -3.14 -18.37 -16.30
CA ILE A 6 -2.03 -18.88 -17.11
C ILE A 6 -0.85 -17.90 -17.08
N GLY A 7 -1.12 -16.62 -16.85
CA GLY A 7 -0.06 -15.62 -16.72
C GLY A 7 -0.60 -14.21 -16.46
N GLY A 8 0.34 -13.28 -16.30
CA GLY A 8 0.05 -11.86 -16.15
C GLY A 8 1.30 -10.99 -16.32
N LEU A 9 1.08 -9.68 -16.49
CA LEU A 9 2.10 -8.65 -16.63
C LEU A 9 1.77 -7.53 -15.65
N ILE A 10 2.76 -7.10 -14.88
CA ILE A 10 2.68 -5.90 -14.04
C ILE A 10 3.70 -4.91 -14.57
N GLU A 11 3.23 -3.73 -14.94
CA GLU A 11 4.04 -2.62 -15.40
C GLU A 11 3.86 -1.44 -14.43
N GLU A 12 4.97 -0.89 -13.93
CA GLU A 12 4.97 0.31 -13.09
C GLU A 12 5.86 1.38 -13.75
N ARG A 13 5.30 2.57 -13.95
CA ARG A 13 5.98 3.73 -14.50
C ARG A 13 5.91 4.88 -13.53
N THR A 14 7.05 5.26 -12.98
CA THR A 14 7.18 6.43 -12.10
C THR A 14 7.78 7.60 -12.88
N SER A 15 7.08 8.73 -12.85
CA SER A 15 7.53 10.01 -13.42
C SER A 15 7.74 11.01 -12.29
N ASP A 16 8.99 11.42 -12.07
CA ASP A 16 9.36 12.50 -11.13
C ASP A 16 9.58 13.80 -11.90
N THR A 17 8.78 14.81 -11.60
CA THR A 17 8.89 16.16 -12.17
C THR A 17 9.24 17.14 -11.08
N ARG A 18 10.39 17.82 -11.22
CA ARG A 18 10.86 18.82 -10.28
C ARG A 18 10.97 20.18 -10.96
N ASN A 19 10.07 21.08 -10.58
CA ASN A 19 10.06 22.47 -11.02
C ASN A 19 10.56 23.37 -9.89
N GLN A 20 11.42 24.33 -10.20
CA GLN A 20 11.87 25.31 -9.22
C GLN A 20 12.21 26.65 -9.87
N VAL A 21 11.99 27.74 -9.14
CA VAL A 21 12.44 29.06 -9.57
C VAL A 21 13.97 29.14 -9.43
N PRO A 22 14.73 29.54 -10.47
CA PRO A 22 16.17 29.74 -10.37
C PRO A 22 16.53 30.74 -9.27
N LEU A 23 17.67 30.55 -8.57
CA LEU A 23 18.13 31.34 -7.42
C LEU A 23 17.28 31.18 -6.14
N LEU A 24 15.98 31.49 -6.19
CA LEU A 24 15.08 31.46 -5.03
C LEU A 24 14.79 30.04 -4.56
N GLY A 25 14.66 29.11 -5.51
CA GLY A 25 14.52 27.70 -5.21
C GLY A 25 15.69 27.19 -4.38
N ALA A 26 16.93 27.63 -4.59
CA ALA A 26 18.11 27.07 -3.92
C ALA A 26 18.23 27.40 -2.41
N ILE A 27 17.47 28.37 -1.89
CA ILE A 27 17.67 28.92 -0.54
C ILE A 27 17.28 27.88 0.54
N PRO A 28 18.18 27.54 1.49
CA PRO A 28 17.96 26.50 2.50
C PRO A 28 16.77 26.70 3.45
N VAL A 29 16.22 27.92 3.53
CA VAL A 29 15.17 28.29 4.50
C VAL A 29 13.81 28.54 3.84
N ILE A 30 13.78 29.24 2.70
CA ILE A 30 12.54 29.64 2.00
C ILE A 30 12.33 28.94 0.65
N GLY A 31 13.31 28.18 0.17
CA GLY A 31 13.29 27.59 -1.18
C GLY A 31 12.16 26.61 -1.42
N ASN A 32 11.58 26.00 -0.38
CA ASN A 32 10.43 25.09 -0.53
C ASN A 32 9.16 25.77 -1.02
N ALA A 33 8.95 27.07 -0.76
CA ALA A 33 7.81 27.81 -1.30
C ALA A 33 7.93 28.06 -2.82
N PHE A 34 9.16 27.95 -3.35
CA PHE A 34 9.51 28.20 -4.76
C PHE A 34 9.92 26.94 -5.51
N ARG A 35 9.68 25.76 -4.92
CA ARG A 35 9.92 24.43 -5.50
C ARG A 35 8.61 23.66 -5.53
N GLN A 36 8.36 22.97 -6.64
CA GLN A 36 7.27 22.03 -6.79
C GLN A 36 7.84 20.69 -7.23
N GLN A 37 7.62 19.65 -6.44
CA GLN A 37 7.90 18.27 -6.83
C GLN A 37 6.57 17.56 -7.07
N ARG A 38 6.46 16.87 -8.21
CA ARG A 38 5.32 16.06 -8.58
C ARG A 38 5.81 14.68 -8.99
N GLU A 39 5.46 13.69 -8.19
CA GLU A 39 5.68 12.28 -8.48
C GLU A 39 4.35 11.68 -8.95
N ILE A 40 4.34 11.06 -10.13
CA ILE A 40 3.19 10.34 -10.68
C ILE A 40 3.62 8.89 -10.91
N THR A 41 2.97 7.95 -10.22
CA THR A 41 3.16 6.52 -10.44
C THR A 41 1.96 5.95 -11.16
N ASN A 42 2.18 5.43 -12.37
CA ASN A 42 1.18 4.74 -13.17
C ASN A 42 1.45 3.24 -13.11
N ARG A 43 0.43 2.44 -12.76
CA ARG A 43 0.55 1.00 -12.65
C ARG A 43 -0.49 0.32 -13.53
N THR A 44 -0.04 -0.63 -14.34
CA THR A 44 -0.88 -1.41 -15.26
C THR A 44 -0.71 -2.89 -14.96
N GLU A 45 -1.83 -3.58 -14.79
CA GLU A 45 -1.86 -5.00 -14.46
C GLU A 45 -2.71 -5.73 -15.51
N LEU A 46 -2.11 -6.68 -16.21
CA LEU A 46 -2.76 -7.56 -17.18
C LEU A 46 -2.74 -8.98 -16.66
N ILE A 47 -3.86 -9.68 -16.70
CA ILE A 47 -3.98 -11.08 -16.27
C ILE A 47 -4.71 -11.86 -17.36
N VAL A 48 -4.22 -13.06 -17.68
CA VAL A 48 -4.79 -13.96 -18.67
C VAL A 48 -5.41 -15.17 -17.99
N LEU A 49 -6.70 -15.39 -18.25
CA LEU A 49 -7.53 -16.42 -17.63
C LEU A 49 -8.05 -17.38 -18.69
N ILE A 50 -8.08 -18.67 -18.35
CA ILE A 50 -8.74 -19.68 -19.17
C ILE A 50 -9.69 -20.51 -18.29
N THR A 51 -10.91 -20.71 -18.78
CA THR A 51 -11.92 -21.56 -18.15
C THR A 51 -12.34 -22.65 -19.13
N PRO A 52 -11.88 -23.90 -18.95
CA PRO A 52 -12.29 -24.99 -19.81
C PRO A 52 -13.75 -25.38 -19.54
N ARG A 53 -14.50 -25.66 -20.61
CA ARG A 53 -15.87 -26.19 -20.57
C ARG A 53 -16.09 -27.26 -21.64
N ILE A 54 -16.95 -28.21 -21.32
CA ILE A 54 -17.40 -29.28 -22.22
C ILE A 54 -18.76 -28.87 -22.76
N VAL A 55 -18.95 -28.98 -24.08
CA VAL A 55 -20.17 -28.55 -24.78
C VAL A 55 -20.72 -29.71 -25.59
N ARG A 56 -22.04 -29.86 -25.63
CA ARG A 56 -22.70 -30.84 -26.50
C ARG A 56 -23.05 -30.18 -27.83
N ALA A 57 -22.90 -30.91 -28.93
CA ALA A 57 -22.99 -30.36 -30.28
C ALA A 57 -24.37 -29.75 -30.59
N GLU A 58 -25.44 -30.33 -30.04
CA GLU A 58 -26.81 -29.85 -30.29
C GLU A 58 -27.14 -28.51 -29.62
N ALA A 59 -26.41 -28.14 -28.56
CA ALA A 59 -26.67 -26.95 -27.74
C ALA A 59 -25.68 -25.79 -27.99
N ALA A 60 -24.72 -25.98 -28.89
CA ALA A 60 -23.56 -25.09 -29.03
C ALA A 60 -23.91 -23.62 -29.36
N GLN A 61 -24.97 -23.37 -30.12
CA GLN A 61 -25.35 -22.00 -30.52
C GLN A 61 -26.11 -21.24 -29.41
N ALA A 62 -27.06 -21.88 -28.75
CA ALA A 62 -27.81 -21.28 -27.63
C ALA A 62 -26.92 -21.11 -26.38
N GLU A 63 -26.00 -22.04 -26.15
CA GLU A 63 -24.98 -21.88 -25.11
C GLU A 63 -24.02 -20.74 -25.47
N GLY A 64 -23.66 -20.55 -26.75
CA GLY A 64 -22.76 -19.50 -27.23
C GLY A 64 -23.01 -18.10 -26.64
N GLU A 65 -24.28 -17.69 -26.60
CA GLU A 65 -24.68 -16.36 -26.10
C GLU A 65 -24.66 -16.28 -24.58
N THR A 66 -25.16 -17.30 -23.89
CA THR A 66 -25.20 -17.34 -22.41
C THR A 66 -23.79 -17.31 -21.80
N LEU A 67 -22.80 -17.88 -22.48
CA LEU A 67 -21.41 -17.91 -22.02
C LEU A 67 -20.69 -16.57 -22.11
N LYS A 68 -21.06 -15.72 -23.08
CA LYS A 68 -20.46 -14.38 -23.19
C LYS A 68 -20.76 -13.58 -21.92
N TYR A 69 -21.98 -13.71 -21.39
CA TYR A 69 -22.40 -13.06 -20.16
C TYR A 69 -21.76 -13.71 -18.93
N GLU A 70 -21.73 -15.04 -18.85
CA GLU A 70 -21.09 -15.77 -17.75
C GLU A 70 -19.56 -15.51 -17.68
N GLY A 71 -18.90 -15.39 -18.83
CA GLY A 71 -17.49 -15.04 -18.93
C GLY A 71 -17.20 -13.61 -18.47
N ALA A 72 -18.07 -12.66 -18.80
CA ALA A 72 -17.95 -11.27 -18.34
C ALA A 72 -18.14 -11.17 -16.81
N GLU A 73 -19.10 -11.90 -16.24
CA GLU A 73 -19.34 -11.94 -14.80
C GLU A 73 -18.17 -12.59 -14.04
N ARG A 74 -17.61 -13.70 -14.57
CA ARG A 74 -16.40 -14.31 -14.01
C ARG A 74 -15.20 -13.37 -14.07
N LEU A 75 -15.05 -12.63 -15.16
CA LEU A 75 -13.99 -11.62 -15.29
C LEU A 75 -14.20 -10.48 -14.29
N ASP A 76 -15.44 -10.02 -14.08
CA ASP A 76 -15.76 -8.96 -13.12
C ASP A 76 -15.52 -9.42 -11.68
N ASN A 77 -15.99 -10.62 -11.31
CA ASN A 77 -15.75 -11.21 -9.99
C ASN A 77 -14.26 -11.52 -9.75
N PHE A 78 -13.56 -12.00 -10.77
CA PHE A 78 -12.11 -12.19 -10.72
C PHE A 78 -11.36 -10.86 -10.61
N LYS A 79 -11.74 -9.84 -11.39
CA LYS A 79 -11.22 -8.48 -11.29
C LYS A 79 -11.45 -7.94 -9.88
N LYS A 80 -12.63 -8.09 -9.30
CA LYS A 80 -12.89 -7.70 -7.89
C LYS A 80 -12.04 -8.49 -6.88
N SER A 81 -11.70 -9.74 -7.20
CA SER A 81 -10.86 -10.62 -6.35
C SER A 81 -9.35 -10.43 -6.55
N PHE A 82 -8.88 -9.90 -7.69
CA PHE A 82 -7.46 -9.75 -8.06
C PHE A 82 -6.98 -8.31 -8.30
N LEU A 83 -7.88 -7.34 -8.57
CA LEU A 83 -7.57 -5.90 -8.60
C LEU A 83 -7.28 -5.29 -7.22
N PRO A 84 -7.57 -5.95 -6.10
CA PRO A 84 -6.70 -5.85 -4.96
C PRO A 84 -5.65 -6.94 -5.10
N ILE A 85 -4.46 -6.61 -5.60
CA ILE A 85 -3.28 -7.20 -4.99
C ILE A 85 -3.34 -6.76 -3.54
N ASN A 86 -3.96 -7.60 -2.70
CA ASN A 86 -4.46 -7.32 -1.36
C ASN A 86 -3.75 -6.12 -0.73
N GLN A 87 -4.31 -4.91 -0.87
CA GLN A 87 -3.79 -3.73 -0.18
C GLN A 87 -3.67 -4.07 1.31
N VAL A 88 -4.63 -4.84 1.82
CA VAL A 88 -4.59 -5.50 3.14
C VAL A 88 -3.28 -6.25 3.39
N ARG A 89 -2.83 -7.13 2.48
CA ARG A 89 -1.60 -7.92 2.65
C ARG A 89 -0.34 -7.05 2.54
N ILE A 90 -0.32 -6.07 1.64
CA ILE A 90 0.82 -5.16 1.48
C ILE A 90 0.93 -4.25 2.72
N VAL A 91 -0.19 -3.68 3.14
CA VAL A 91 -0.34 -2.88 4.37
C VAL A 91 0.11 -3.71 5.57
N GLN A 92 -0.39 -4.95 5.72
CA GLN A 92 0.03 -5.83 6.81
C GLN A 92 1.53 -6.10 6.80
N SER A 93 2.12 -6.41 5.63
CA SER A 93 3.57 -6.61 5.51
C SER A 93 4.39 -5.38 5.94
N HIS A 94 3.90 -4.17 5.66
CA HIS A 94 4.53 -2.93 6.12
C HIS A 94 4.30 -2.68 7.63
N ILE A 95 3.12 -3.00 8.15
CA ILE A 95 2.83 -2.97 9.60
C ILE A 95 3.77 -3.94 10.34
N ASP A 96 3.91 -5.17 9.88
CA ASP A 96 4.75 -6.19 10.50
C ASP A 96 6.23 -5.78 10.49
N ARG A 97 6.71 -5.23 9.36
CA ARG A 97 8.07 -4.67 9.28
C ARG A 97 8.24 -3.48 10.23
N ALA A 98 7.26 -2.58 10.33
CA ALA A 98 7.31 -1.47 11.28
C ALA A 98 7.38 -1.97 12.73
N LYS A 99 6.54 -2.96 13.11
CA LYS A 99 6.58 -3.62 14.42
C LYS A 99 7.94 -4.29 14.69
N LYS A 100 8.51 -4.98 13.69
CA LYS A 100 9.86 -5.56 13.81
C LYS A 100 10.92 -4.49 14.06
N TYR A 101 10.87 -3.38 13.34
CA TYR A 101 11.81 -2.27 13.54
C TYR A 101 11.65 -1.59 14.90
N LEU A 102 10.41 -1.48 15.41
CA LEU A 102 10.16 -1.03 16.78
C LEU A 102 10.80 -1.95 17.82
N ARG A 103 10.65 -3.27 17.68
CA ARG A 103 11.25 -4.26 18.60
C ARG A 103 12.76 -4.12 18.70
N ILE A 104 13.44 -3.78 17.61
CA ILE A 104 14.89 -3.59 17.59
C ILE A 104 15.31 -2.13 17.87
N GLY A 105 14.38 -1.24 18.26
CA GLY A 105 14.66 0.15 18.60
C GLY A 105 14.98 1.07 17.41
N ASN A 106 14.77 0.60 16.17
CA ASN A 106 15.02 1.36 14.95
C ASN A 106 13.80 2.19 14.55
N LEU A 107 13.55 3.26 15.31
CA LEU A 107 12.43 4.18 15.08
C LEU A 107 12.40 4.84 13.68
N PRO A 108 13.54 5.25 13.07
CA PRO A 108 13.53 5.80 11.72
C PRO A 108 13.00 4.81 10.68
N LYS A 109 13.49 3.55 10.68
CA LYS A 109 13.00 2.53 9.75
C LYS A 109 11.54 2.15 10.02
N ALA A 110 11.12 2.11 11.28
CA ALA A 110 9.73 1.89 11.63
C ALA A 110 8.82 2.98 11.03
N LYS A 111 9.24 4.25 11.11
CA LYS A 111 8.52 5.40 10.53
C LYS A 111 8.40 5.32 9.01
N GLU A 112 9.45 4.86 8.32
CA GLU A 112 9.39 4.67 6.86
C GLU A 112 8.37 3.60 6.47
N GLN A 113 8.38 2.46 7.15
CA GLN A 113 7.46 1.36 6.85
C GLN A 113 6.01 1.75 7.11
N ILE A 114 5.72 2.40 8.25
CA ILE A 114 4.35 2.78 8.59
C ILE A 114 3.80 3.90 7.70
N LYS A 115 4.67 4.78 7.18
CA LYS A 115 4.30 5.81 6.20
C LYS A 115 3.79 5.19 4.90
N ILE A 116 4.32 4.04 4.51
CA ILE A 116 3.85 3.32 3.31
C ILE A 116 2.48 2.69 3.60
N ALA A 117 2.32 1.99 4.73
CA ALA A 117 1.05 1.39 5.13
C ALA A 117 -0.10 2.42 5.18
N THR A 118 0.11 3.57 5.84
CA THR A 118 -0.89 4.64 5.95
C THR A 118 -1.16 5.40 4.65
N ARG A 119 -0.27 5.32 3.66
CA ARG A 119 -0.52 5.85 2.30
C ARG A 119 -1.38 4.92 1.47
N LEU A 120 -1.18 3.61 1.64
CA LEU A 120 -1.91 2.55 0.95
C LEU A 120 -3.33 2.41 1.48
N ASP A 121 -3.50 2.43 2.80
CA ASP A 121 -4.80 2.42 3.45
C ASP A 121 -4.85 3.49 4.56
N LYS A 122 -5.55 4.58 4.25
CA LYS A 122 -5.72 5.72 5.16
C LYS A 122 -6.72 5.46 6.29
N ASN A 123 -7.54 4.41 6.18
CA ASN A 123 -8.60 4.08 7.14
C ASN A 123 -8.21 2.92 8.06
N ASN A 124 -7.03 2.33 7.87
CA ASN A 124 -6.52 1.25 8.71
C ASN A 124 -6.18 1.78 10.13
N ILE A 125 -7.03 1.42 11.09
CA ILE A 125 -6.93 1.89 12.48
C ILE A 125 -5.57 1.49 13.11
N GLU A 126 -5.11 0.26 12.86
CA GLU A 126 -3.84 -0.24 13.38
C GLU A 126 -2.65 0.57 12.84
N ALA A 127 -2.64 0.85 11.53
CA ALA A 127 -1.57 1.63 10.91
C ALA A 127 -1.52 3.07 11.45
N ILE A 128 -2.69 3.68 11.69
CA ILE A 128 -2.80 5.02 12.28
C ILE A 128 -2.28 5.03 13.72
N GLN A 129 -2.71 4.08 14.54
CA GLN A 129 -2.24 3.95 15.93
C GLN A 129 -0.73 3.75 16.00
N LEU A 130 -0.21 2.82 15.19
CA LEU A 130 1.22 2.52 15.12
C LEU A 130 2.03 3.73 14.63
N LYS A 131 1.51 4.51 13.67
CA LYS A 131 2.15 5.75 13.23
C LYS A 131 2.24 6.77 14.37
N ASN A 132 1.14 7.01 15.07
CA ASN A 132 1.10 7.96 16.18
C ASN A 132 2.07 7.55 17.29
N TYR A 133 2.12 6.27 17.63
CA TYR A 133 3.08 5.71 18.58
C TYR A 133 4.54 5.98 18.16
N ILE A 134 4.91 5.64 16.92
CA ILE A 134 6.27 5.85 16.40
C ILE A 134 6.66 7.33 16.42
N GLU A 135 5.75 8.23 16.04
CA GLU A 135 6.00 9.67 16.03
C GLU A 135 6.21 10.22 17.45
N GLN A 136 5.40 9.80 18.42
CA GLN A 136 5.59 10.16 19.82
C GLN A 136 6.90 9.62 20.39
N ALA A 137 7.24 8.35 20.10
CA ALA A 137 8.50 7.75 20.54
C ALA A 137 9.73 8.50 20.00
N LEU A 138 9.68 8.94 18.73
CA LEU A 138 10.74 9.77 18.13
C LEU A 138 10.85 11.14 18.81
N ILE A 139 9.71 11.79 19.10
CA ILE A 139 9.68 13.08 19.79
C ILE A 139 10.27 12.94 21.19
N ASN A 140 9.84 11.94 21.97
CA ASN A 140 10.32 11.73 23.32
C ASN A 140 11.82 11.41 23.35
N ARG A 141 12.29 10.54 22.44
CA ARG A 141 13.73 10.27 22.29
C ARG A 141 14.53 11.54 22.00
N ASN A 142 14.03 12.41 21.12
CA ASN A 142 14.70 13.68 20.82
C ASN A 142 14.68 14.64 22.02
N ARG A 143 13.60 14.67 22.79
CA ARG A 143 13.45 15.51 23.99
C ARG A 143 14.36 15.07 25.12
N GLU A 144 14.47 13.77 25.36
CA GLU A 144 15.39 13.19 26.34
C GLU A 144 16.84 13.56 26.02
N MET A 145 17.24 13.53 24.74
CA MET A 145 18.58 13.95 24.32
C MET A 145 18.90 15.42 24.63
N ILE A 146 17.89 16.27 24.75
CA ILE A 146 18.04 17.70 25.09
C ILE A 146 17.59 18.00 26.53
N GLY A 147 17.42 16.97 27.37
CA GLY A 147 17.09 17.13 28.80
C GLY A 147 15.66 17.59 29.09
N LEU A 148 14.75 17.48 28.14
CA LEU A 148 13.34 17.83 28.31
C LEU A 148 12.51 16.63 28.75
N PRO A 149 11.49 16.82 29.61
CA PRO A 149 10.60 15.74 30.02
C PRO A 149 9.78 15.22 28.82
N PRO A 150 9.40 13.92 28.82
CA PRO A 150 8.62 13.31 27.75
C PRO A 150 7.23 13.96 27.63
N VAL A 151 6.68 13.94 26.42
CA VAL A 151 5.31 14.43 26.16
C VAL A 151 4.32 13.31 26.47
N SER A 152 3.45 13.54 27.44
CA SER A 152 2.29 12.69 27.72
C SER A 152 1.24 12.92 26.62
N GLY A 153 1.16 12.02 25.64
CA GLY A 153 0.08 12.01 24.63
C GLY A 153 -1.16 11.26 25.12
N PRO A 154 -2.24 11.16 24.31
CA PRO A 154 -3.27 10.15 24.56
C PRO A 154 -2.57 8.80 24.72
N GLU A 155 -2.91 7.99 25.72
CA GLU A 155 -2.29 6.68 25.96
C GLU A 155 -2.39 5.81 24.70
N VAL A 156 -1.40 5.90 23.82
CA VAL A 156 -1.24 4.95 22.73
C VAL A 156 -0.52 3.79 23.37
N HIS A 157 -1.30 2.87 23.96
CA HIS A 157 -0.75 1.60 24.43
C HIS A 157 0.14 1.03 23.35
N ALA A 158 1.34 0.60 23.74
CA ALA A 158 2.24 -0.08 22.83
C ALA A 158 1.43 -1.15 22.10
N PRO A 159 1.38 -1.13 20.76
CA PRO A 159 0.52 -2.02 20.01
C PRO A 159 0.88 -3.44 20.41
N THR A 160 -0.12 -4.28 20.70
CA THR A 160 0.09 -5.67 21.11
C THR A 160 1.01 -6.32 20.08
N LEU A 161 2.24 -6.61 20.49
CA LEU A 161 3.27 -7.22 19.64
C LEU A 161 3.12 -8.75 19.59
N GLU A 162 1.92 -9.28 19.86
CA GLU A 162 1.64 -10.71 19.95
C GLU A 162 1.11 -11.30 18.64
N GLY A 163 1.63 -12.49 18.30
CA GLY A 163 1.32 -13.31 17.13
C GLY A 163 2.28 -13.03 15.96
N ALA A 164 3.10 -13.95 15.46
CA ALA A 164 3.19 -15.40 15.59
C ALA A 164 4.66 -15.85 15.29
N PRO A 165 4.98 -17.17 15.31
CA PRO A 165 6.21 -17.79 15.84
C PRO A 165 7.57 -17.31 15.29
#